data_AF-A0A5C2H473-F1
#
_entry.id   AF-A0A5C2H473-F1
#
_cell.length_a   1.000
_cell.length_b   1.000
_cell.length_c   1.000
_cell.angle_alpha   90.00
_cell.angle_beta   90.00
_cell.angle_gamma   90.00
#
_symmetry.space_group_name_H-M   'P 1'
#
loop_
_entity.id
_entity.type
_entity.pdbx_description
1 polymer ?
#
loop_
_entity_poly.entity_id
_entity_poly.type
_entity_poly.pdbx_seq_one_letter_code
_entity_poly.pdbx_strand_id
1 'polypeptide(L)'
;MKKLSIKIATSIALLTTGLVSANAAEYSKIDVEKVCNVKENGISKVIETAKQYNEIAIKEGLEFRRLGVNNSGLITSVEEAIKTGAKEVNPKDFKGKASKTKLETNFAAHRSCKFAIRALQQAEEAKSTWRLAIPGDGYKYK
;
A
#
# COMPACT_ATOMS: atom_id res chain seq x y z
N MET A 1 40.64 30.09 -19.05
CA MET A 1 39.99 29.02 -18.27
C MET A 1 39.01 29.63 -17.28
N LYS A 2 37.71 29.68 -17.63
CA LYS A 2 36.65 30.16 -16.73
C LYS A 2 36.03 28.95 -16.03
N LYS A 3 36.20 28.86 -14.71
CA LYS A 3 35.58 27.85 -13.86
C LYS A 3 34.08 28.13 -13.82
N LEU A 4 33.27 27.25 -14.42
CA LEU A 4 31.82 27.34 -14.33
C LEU A 4 31.39 26.64 -13.02
N SER A 5 31.06 27.44 -12.02
CA SER A 5 30.55 26.96 -10.74
C SER A 5 29.17 26.31 -10.93
N ILE A 6 29.08 25.01 -10.63
CA ILE A 6 27.84 24.26 -10.55
C ILE A 6 27.03 24.79 -9.36
N LYS A 7 25.88 25.41 -9.62
CA LYS A 7 24.86 25.72 -8.60
C LYS A 7 23.72 24.72 -8.75
N ILE A 8 23.79 23.62 -8.00
CA ILE A 8 22.64 22.73 -7.78
C ILE A 8 21.82 23.37 -6.66
N ALA A 9 20.68 23.95 -7.01
CA ALA A 9 19.68 24.38 -6.04
C ALA A 9 18.32 24.48 -6.71
N THR A 10 17.57 23.38 -6.72
CA THR A 10 16.11 23.43 -6.65
C THR A 10 15.68 22.34 -5.69
N SER A 11 15.50 22.78 -4.45
CA SER A 11 14.88 22.05 -3.36
C SER A 11 13.61 21.38 -3.88
N ILE A 12 13.58 20.05 -3.91
CA ILE A 12 12.32 19.32 -3.95
C ILE A 12 11.71 19.56 -2.57
N ALA A 13 10.85 20.59 -2.48
CA ALA A 13 9.90 20.69 -1.40
C ALA A 13 8.97 19.49 -1.56
N LEU A 14 9.34 18.39 -0.91
CA LEU A 14 8.47 17.25 -0.72
C LEU A 14 7.29 17.79 0.07
N LEU A 15 6.19 18.07 -0.62
CA LEU A 15 4.88 18.29 -0.02
C LEU A 15 4.55 17.00 0.72
N THR A 16 5.03 16.89 1.96
CA THR A 16 4.58 15.89 2.91
C THR A 16 3.15 16.27 3.26
N THR A 17 2.21 15.89 2.40
CA THR A 17 0.81 15.78 2.81
C THR A 17 0.78 14.79 3.96
N GLY A 18 0.73 15.34 5.17
CA GLY A 18 0.57 14.67 6.46
C GLY A 18 1.26 13.32 6.58
N LEU A 19 2.37 13.25 7.31
CA LEU A 19 2.61 12.04 8.11
C LEU A 19 1.37 11.85 8.98
N VAL A 20 0.43 11.03 8.52
CA VAL A 20 -0.72 10.65 9.32
C VAL A 20 -0.15 9.78 10.42
N SER A 21 0.14 10.39 11.56
CA SER A 21 0.31 9.68 12.81
C SER A 21 -1.07 9.21 13.24
N ALA A 22 -1.68 8.34 12.42
CA ALA A 22 -3.01 7.83 12.66
C ALA A 22 -2.95 6.92 13.89
N ASN A 23 -3.66 7.33 14.93
CA ASN A 23 -3.95 6.42 16.03
C ASN A 23 -4.94 5.36 15.54
N ALA A 24 -4.94 4.18 16.15
CA ALA A 24 -5.78 3.04 15.71
C ALA A 24 -7.28 3.38 15.55
N ALA A 25 -7.79 4.30 16.36
CA ALA A 25 -9.17 4.81 16.30
C ALA A 25 -9.50 5.66 15.05
N GLU A 26 -8.50 6.07 14.27
CA GLU A 26 -8.69 6.85 13.05
C GLU A 26 -8.83 5.96 11.81
N TYR A 27 -8.20 4.78 11.79
CA TYR A 27 -8.28 3.88 10.64
C TYR A 27 -9.71 3.40 10.37
N SER A 28 -10.46 3.07 11.42
CA SER A 28 -11.83 2.55 11.32
C SER A 28 -12.82 3.52 10.66
N LYS A 29 -12.48 4.81 10.58
CA LYS A 29 -13.30 5.86 9.96
C LYS A 29 -12.97 6.10 8.49
N ILE A 30 -11.91 5.50 7.98
CA ILE A 30 -11.49 5.68 6.59
C ILE A 30 -12.51 5.01 5.65
N ASP A 31 -13.09 5.81 4.76
CA ASP A 31 -13.83 5.30 3.61
C ASP A 31 -12.83 4.76 2.57
N VAL A 32 -12.60 3.44 2.66
CA VAL A 32 -11.62 2.72 1.83
C VAL A 32 -11.96 2.81 0.35
N GLU A 33 -13.23 2.74 -0.03
CA GLU A 33 -13.63 2.79 -1.44
C GLU A 33 -13.32 4.16 -2.03
N LYS A 34 -13.65 5.22 -1.30
CA LYS A 34 -13.37 6.59 -1.72
C LYS A 34 -11.86 6.88 -1.80
N VAL A 35 -11.09 6.46 -0.80
CA VAL A 35 -9.65 6.73 -0.74
C VAL A 35 -8.88 5.93 -1.79
N CYS A 36 -9.26 4.68 -2.05
CA CYS A 36 -8.59 3.81 -3.00
C CYS A 36 -9.15 3.88 -4.43
N ASN A 37 -10.10 4.78 -4.70
CA ASN A 37 -10.68 4.95 -6.03
C ASN A 37 -9.65 5.59 -6.99
N VAL A 38 -9.13 4.77 -7.91
CA VAL A 38 -8.15 5.21 -8.92
C VAL A 38 -8.75 6.18 -9.94
N LYS A 39 -10.03 6.05 -10.29
CA LYS A 39 -10.69 6.95 -11.24
C LYS A 39 -10.82 8.36 -10.67
N GLU A 40 -11.10 8.47 -9.38
CA GLU A 40 -11.29 9.75 -8.70
C GLU A 40 -9.97 10.38 -8.24
N ASN A 41 -9.03 9.57 -7.73
CA ASN A 41 -7.80 10.07 -7.10
C ASN A 41 -6.55 9.98 -7.97
N GLY A 42 -6.61 9.23 -9.08
CA GLY A 42 -5.45 8.92 -9.90
C GLY A 42 -4.57 7.82 -9.30
N ILE A 43 -3.92 7.04 -10.16
CA ILE A 43 -3.16 5.85 -9.75
C ILE A 43 -1.97 6.18 -8.84
N SER A 44 -1.26 7.30 -9.08
CA SER A 44 -0.10 7.71 -8.30
C SER A 44 -0.43 7.98 -6.84
N LYS A 45 -1.56 8.65 -6.58
CA LYS A 45 -2.01 8.95 -5.21
C LYS A 45 -2.49 7.67 -4.51
N VAL A 46 -3.18 6.79 -5.22
CA VAL A 46 -3.64 5.51 -4.67
C VAL A 46 -2.46 4.61 -4.29
N ILE A 47 -1.42 4.51 -5.12
CA ILE A 47 -0.25 3.68 -4.78
C ILE A 47 0.59 4.29 -3.65
N GLU A 48 0.68 5.61 -3.56
CA GLU A 48 1.34 6.29 -2.43
C GLU A 48 0.60 6.01 -1.13
N THR A 49 -0.74 6.11 -1.15
CA THR A 49 -1.60 5.75 -0.03
C THR A 49 -1.38 4.28 0.38
N ALA A 50 -1.34 3.37 -0.60
CA ALA A 50 -1.08 1.96 -0.34
C ALA A 50 0.25 1.74 0.39
N LYS A 51 1.32 2.43 -0.03
CA LYS A 51 2.64 2.33 0.62
C LYS A 51 2.59 2.80 2.07
N GLN A 52 2.04 3.99 2.31
CA GLN A 52 1.98 4.59 3.64
C GLN A 52 1.29 3.67 4.64
N TYR A 53 0.09 3.18 4.32
CA TYR A 53 -0.64 2.29 5.23
C TYR A 53 -0.02 0.89 5.30
N ASN A 54 0.59 0.40 4.21
CA ASN A 54 1.23 -0.92 4.23
C ASN A 54 2.49 -0.93 5.11
N GLU A 55 3.24 0.16 5.16
CA GLU A 55 4.37 0.30 6.10
C GLU A 55 3.92 0.17 7.55
N ILE A 56 2.76 0.73 7.90
CA ILE A 56 2.17 0.59 9.23
C ILE A 56 1.73 -0.86 9.45
N ALA A 57 1.01 -1.46 8.50
CA ALA A 57 0.58 -2.85 8.59
C ALA A 57 1.76 -3.82 8.75
N ILE A 58 2.89 -3.58 8.07
CA ILE A 58 4.12 -4.37 8.24
C ILE A 58 4.67 -4.24 9.66
N LYS A 59 4.76 -3.01 10.19
CA LYS A 59 5.26 -2.75 11.56
C LYS A 59 4.40 -3.45 12.61
N GLU A 60 3.09 -3.55 12.36
CA GLU A 60 2.15 -4.25 13.23
C GLU A 60 2.09 -5.78 12.98
N GLY A 61 2.78 -6.29 11.97
CA GLY A 61 2.78 -7.72 11.61
C GLY A 61 1.50 -8.19 10.90
N LEU A 62 0.77 -7.26 10.28
CA LEU A 62 -0.55 -7.45 9.66
C LEU A 62 -0.51 -7.37 8.13
N GLU A 63 0.68 -7.39 7.53
CA GLU A 63 0.81 -7.28 6.07
C GLU A 63 -0.01 -8.36 5.36
N PHE A 64 -0.90 -7.94 4.46
CA PHE A 64 -1.76 -8.86 3.74
C PHE A 64 -0.93 -9.79 2.83
N ARG A 65 -1.23 -11.10 2.89
CA ARG A 65 -0.58 -12.15 2.10
C ARG A 65 -1.62 -13.01 1.42
N ARG A 66 -1.55 -13.15 0.10
CA ARG A 66 -2.48 -14.00 -0.66
C ARG A 66 -1.80 -14.60 -1.88
N LEU A 67 -2.08 -15.89 -2.13
CA LEU A 67 -1.53 -16.65 -3.26
C LEU A 67 0.02 -16.62 -3.32
N GLY A 68 0.67 -16.59 -2.16
CA GLY A 68 2.13 -16.54 -2.08
C GLY A 68 2.76 -15.18 -2.39
N VAL A 69 1.96 -14.11 -2.48
CA VAL A 69 2.41 -12.73 -2.69
C VAL A 69 2.00 -11.89 -1.48
N ASN A 70 2.90 -11.04 -0.98
CA ASN A 70 2.56 -10.03 0.01
C ASN A 70 2.19 -8.70 -0.65
N ASN A 71 1.53 -7.83 0.10
CA ASN A 71 1.09 -6.55 -0.44
C ASN A 71 2.26 -5.67 -0.91
N SER A 72 3.43 -5.73 -0.25
CA SER A 72 4.65 -5.05 -0.73
C SER A 72 5.06 -5.48 -2.13
N GLY A 73 5.00 -6.78 -2.43
CA GLY A 73 5.29 -7.31 -3.77
C GLY A 73 4.31 -6.79 -4.82
N LEU A 74 3.02 -6.73 -4.49
CA LEU A 74 2.00 -6.16 -5.38
C LEU A 74 2.23 -4.66 -5.61
N ILE A 75 2.51 -3.89 -4.55
CA ILE A 75 2.81 -2.46 -4.63
C ILE A 75 4.00 -2.21 -5.55
N THR A 76 5.09 -2.97 -5.37
CA THR A 76 6.31 -2.85 -6.19
C THR A 76 6.01 -3.09 -7.67
N SER A 77 5.22 -4.12 -8.00
CA SER A 77 4.83 -4.40 -9.38
C SER A 77 3.95 -3.29 -9.98
N VAL A 78 3.08 -2.66 -9.19
CA VAL A 78 2.30 -1.50 -9.64
C VAL A 78 3.18 -0.29 -9.89
N GLU A 79 4.14 0.01 -9.01
CA GLU A 79 5.10 1.11 -9.22
C GLU A 79 5.92 0.90 -10.51
N GLU A 80 6.34 -0.32 -10.79
CA GLU A 80 7.03 -0.66 -12.03
C GLU A 80 6.13 -0.52 -13.25
N ALA A 81 4.87 -0.94 -13.17
CA ALA A 81 3.90 -0.76 -14.24
C ALA A 81 3.59 0.72 -14.51
N ILE A 82 3.52 1.56 -13.49
CA ILE A 82 3.36 3.02 -13.64
C ILE A 82 4.57 3.61 -14.38
N LYS A 83 5.80 3.20 -14.00
CA LYS A 83 7.03 3.68 -14.63
C LYS A 83 7.14 3.26 -16.11
N THR A 84 6.70 2.05 -16.43
CA THR A 84 6.83 1.46 -17.77
C THR A 84 5.61 1.67 -18.66
N GLY A 85 4.48 2.15 -18.11
CA GLY A 85 3.21 2.25 -18.82
C GLY A 85 2.50 0.90 -19.04
N ALA A 86 2.86 -0.14 -18.28
CA ALA A 86 2.26 -1.46 -18.42
C ALA A 86 0.79 -1.47 -17.98
N LYS A 87 -0.07 -2.15 -18.76
CA LYS A 87 -1.50 -2.28 -18.46
C LYS A 87 -1.83 -3.40 -17.48
N GLU A 88 -0.87 -4.30 -17.27
CA GLU A 88 -1.00 -5.43 -16.37
C GLU A 88 0.23 -5.54 -15.46
N VAL A 89 0.01 -6.03 -14.25
CA VAL A 89 1.06 -6.41 -13.30
C VAL A 89 1.05 -7.92 -13.09
N ASN A 90 2.25 -8.47 -12.85
CA ASN A 90 2.42 -9.86 -12.47
C ASN A 90 3.46 -9.98 -11.34
N PRO A 91 3.04 -9.81 -10.07
CA PRO A 91 3.96 -9.86 -8.95
C PRO A 91 4.56 -11.26 -8.78
N LYS A 92 5.80 -11.31 -8.31
CA LYS A 92 6.47 -12.57 -7.97
C LYS A 92 5.99 -13.08 -6.62
N ASP A 93 5.82 -14.39 -6.52
CA ASP A 93 5.56 -15.10 -5.27
C ASP A 93 6.81 -15.13 -4.37
N PHE A 94 6.65 -15.63 -3.15
CA PHE A 94 7.73 -15.78 -2.18
C PHE A 94 8.87 -16.72 -2.64
N LYS A 95 8.66 -17.49 -3.71
CA LYS A 95 9.66 -18.36 -4.35
C LYS A 95 10.29 -17.70 -5.59
N GLY A 96 9.97 -16.43 -5.87
CA GLY A 96 10.46 -15.66 -7.01
C GLY A 96 9.77 -15.99 -8.34
N LYS A 97 8.75 -16.85 -8.36
CA LYS A 97 7.99 -17.21 -9.56
C LYS A 97 6.89 -16.19 -9.79
N ALA A 98 6.66 -15.81 -11.04
CA ALA A 98 5.54 -14.92 -11.36
C ALA A 98 4.21 -15.55 -10.92
N SER A 99 3.32 -14.73 -10.36
CA SER A 99 1.96 -15.14 -10.04
C SER A 99 1.28 -15.72 -11.29
N LYS A 100 0.44 -16.73 -11.09
CA LYS A 100 -0.39 -17.28 -12.16
C LYS A 100 -1.46 -16.30 -12.62
N THR A 101 -1.77 -15.30 -11.79
CA THR A 101 -2.79 -14.29 -12.06
C THR A 101 -2.13 -12.96 -12.37
N LYS A 102 -2.36 -12.48 -13.59
CA LYS A 102 -2.09 -11.09 -13.97
C LYS A 102 -3.27 -10.22 -13.55
N LEU A 103 -2.99 -9.00 -13.15
CA LEU A 103 -4.00 -8.03 -12.75
C LEU A 103 -3.85 -6.78 -13.60
N GLU A 104 -4.96 -6.17 -14.00
CA GLU A 104 -4.91 -4.84 -14.60
C GLU A 104 -4.31 -3.84 -13.60
N THR A 105 -3.49 -2.91 -14.08
CA THR A 105 -2.64 -2.06 -13.25
C THR A 105 -3.44 -1.15 -12.30
N ASN A 106 -4.53 -0.53 -12.76
CA ASN A 106 -5.38 0.29 -11.89
C ASN A 106 -6.11 -0.57 -10.84
N PHE A 107 -6.58 -1.75 -11.23
CA PHE A 107 -7.19 -2.71 -10.31
C PHE A 107 -6.18 -3.17 -9.26
N ALA A 108 -4.93 -3.44 -9.64
CA ALA A 108 -3.87 -3.79 -8.72
C ALA A 108 -3.53 -2.65 -7.75
N ALA A 109 -3.47 -1.41 -8.23
CA ALA A 109 -3.28 -0.23 -7.38
C ALA A 109 -4.41 -0.08 -6.35
N HIS A 110 -5.67 -0.07 -6.82
CA HIS A 110 -6.85 -0.04 -5.96
C HIS A 110 -6.78 -1.16 -4.91
N ARG A 111 -6.54 -2.40 -5.34
CA ARG A 111 -6.47 -3.57 -4.46
C ARG A 111 -5.38 -3.46 -3.41
N SER A 112 -4.18 -2.99 -3.80
CA SER A 112 -3.07 -2.82 -2.88
C SER A 112 -3.35 -1.78 -1.79
N CYS A 113 -4.03 -0.68 -2.16
CA CYS A 113 -4.51 0.34 -1.22
C CYS A 113 -5.56 -0.24 -0.26
N LYS A 114 -6.53 -1.01 -0.77
CA LYS A 114 -7.53 -1.67 0.06
C LYS A 114 -6.90 -2.62 1.07
N PHE A 115 -5.95 -3.44 0.64
CA PHE A 115 -5.26 -4.37 1.54
C PHE A 115 -4.50 -3.66 2.65
N ALA A 116 -3.81 -2.57 2.33
CA ALA A 116 -3.07 -1.77 3.30
C ALA A 116 -3.98 -1.20 4.40
N ILE A 117 -5.10 -0.56 4.02
CA ILE A 117 -6.00 0.08 4.98
C ILE A 117 -6.86 -0.95 5.72
N ARG A 118 -7.38 -1.97 5.01
CA ARG A 118 -8.24 -3.00 5.64
C ARG A 118 -7.50 -3.83 6.67
N ALA A 119 -6.21 -4.09 6.48
CA ALA A 119 -5.41 -4.77 7.51
C ALA A 119 -5.49 -4.04 8.86
N LEU A 120 -5.37 -2.70 8.86
CA LEU A 120 -5.44 -1.89 10.06
C LEU A 120 -6.87 -1.78 10.62
N GLN A 121 -7.86 -1.62 9.74
CA GLN A 121 -9.27 -1.60 10.15
C GLN A 121 -9.69 -2.92 10.81
N GLN A 122 -9.29 -4.06 10.22
CA GLN A 122 -9.57 -5.37 10.77
C GLN A 122 -8.89 -5.60 12.12
N ALA A 123 -7.68 -5.06 12.32
CA ALA A 123 -7.03 -5.12 13.61
C ALA A 123 -7.78 -4.33 14.70
N GLU A 124 -8.40 -3.21 14.35
CA GLU A 124 -9.28 -2.48 15.27
C GLU A 124 -10.57 -3.25 15.53
N GLU A 125 -11.21 -3.76 14.48
CA GLU A 125 -12.43 -4.58 14.58
C GLU A 125 -12.19 -5.82 15.46
N ALA A 126 -11.01 -6.45 15.36
CA ALA A 126 -10.64 -7.64 16.13
C ALA A 126 -10.46 -7.40 17.63
N LYS A 127 -10.30 -6.16 18.09
CA LYS A 127 -10.32 -5.84 19.53
C LYS A 127 -11.71 -6.04 20.13
N SER A 128 -12.76 -5.84 19.34
CA SER A 128 -14.14 -5.94 19.82
C SER A 128 -14.67 -7.38 19.91
N THR A 129 -14.09 -8.33 19.16
CA THR A 129 -14.57 -9.72 19.12
C THR A 129 -13.48 -10.72 18.77
N TRP A 130 -13.37 -11.78 19.58
CA TRP A 130 -12.38 -12.85 19.39
C TRP A 130 -12.50 -13.59 18.05
N ARG A 131 -13.69 -13.57 17.43
CA ARG A 131 -13.96 -14.23 16.14
C ARG A 131 -13.13 -13.68 14.98
N LEU A 132 -12.66 -12.44 15.08
CA LEU A 132 -11.81 -11.81 14.08
C LEU A 132 -10.31 -11.94 14.43
N ALA A 133 -9.98 -12.43 15.63
CA ALA A 133 -8.62 -12.67 16.11
C ALA A 133 -8.19 -14.14 15.96
N ILE A 134 -8.68 -14.85 14.93
CA ILE A 134 -8.34 -16.25 14.69
C ILE A 134 -6.84 -16.37 14.35
N PRO A 135 -6.11 -17.36 14.89
CA PRO A 135 -4.70 -17.54 14.61
C PRO A 135 -4.42 -17.69 13.11
N GLY A 136 -3.57 -16.82 12.56
CA GLY A 136 -3.13 -16.86 11.16
C GLY A 136 -2.86 -15.48 10.57
N ASP A 137 -3.69 -14.49 10.92
CA ASP A 137 -3.68 -13.16 10.28
C ASP A 137 -3.01 -12.06 11.14
N GLY A 138 -2.42 -12.43 12.29
CA GLY A 138 -1.69 -11.52 13.18
C GLY A 138 -2.57 -10.66 14.11
N TYR A 139 -3.89 -10.71 13.96
CA TYR A 139 -4.84 -10.00 14.82
C TYR A 139 -4.85 -10.53 16.26
N LYS A 140 -5.04 -9.63 17.23
CA LYS A 140 -5.10 -9.96 18.66
C LYS A 140 -6.39 -9.41 19.27
N TYR A 141 -7.11 -10.28 19.96
CA TYR A 141 -8.16 -9.86 20.89
C TYR A 141 -7.50 -9.25 22.13
N LYS A 142 -8.02 -8.12 22.62
CA LYS A 142 -7.52 -7.42 23.81
C LYS A 142 -8.69 -7.03 24.70
#